data_AF-A0A9X6NDR1-F1
#
_entry.id   AF-A0A9X6NDR1-F1
#
_cell.length_a   1.000
_cell.length_b   1.000
_cell.length_c   1.000
_cell.angle_alpha   90.00
_cell.angle_beta   90.00
_cell.angle_gamma   90.00
#
_symmetry.space_group_name_H-M   'P 1'
#
loop_
_entity.id
_entity.type
_entity.pdbx_description
1 polymer ?
#
loop_
_entity_poly.entity_id
_entity_poly.type
_entity_poly.pdbx_seq_one_letter_code
_entity_poly.pdbx_strand_id
1 'polypeptide(L)'
;MESPATVLRASCLAILLLSAIHAAVNPVYEYDISSWTTSNVIVFGGLKIHVEIAEISDNPGVAVKAPTRESIEVRADHELTIRPVNLSPEDIRDKVKITIRVRPSKHIRIIVNDGSTVTVILKVHDQIEEVELLALNSQITATVAADLLSSTIEGAGIITLDGSVRRSKATIKGSGIFNALDLAAKDGTQIRLQGSGVLNVWTPHIDSFGSVDGSGFIVYKPLNGVFEASDSLKKTGNLATVLFINDAHEVSSTHVTSLSEKEKVVALLKSHETGDPKALAYLTKGPYTQHDLDLGPGVQGVIDFVTSLHGTAKAHTVRVFQDGNYVFAHSEYEYASVPYVGFDIFRFEHGVAVEHWDNLQVIDASALSPGGHTMIDGPTQATDLRKTENNKALARQFFETVLVGRNFKQLQRYFAADVIEHIVSLDDGLVAVGKFLAEFLLSTGEHIQYLKVHLILGEGDFVLVTSEGLFQYVPTAYYDLLRFEEGKIAEHWNVLQTIPPKSQWKNDNGKF
;
A
#
# COMPACT_ATOMS: atom_id res chain seq x y z
N MET A 1 -9.16 -10.87 80.73
CA MET A 1 -9.73 -10.04 79.65
C MET A 1 -8.58 -9.39 78.92
N GLU A 2 -8.08 -10.02 77.87
CA GLU A 2 -7.06 -9.44 77.01
C GLU A 2 -7.68 -8.36 76.12
N SER A 3 -6.93 -7.29 75.86
CA SER A 3 -7.44 -6.08 75.22
C SER A 3 -7.87 -6.31 73.76
N PRO A 4 -8.80 -5.50 73.20
CA PRO A 4 -9.22 -5.57 71.80
C PRO A 4 -8.09 -5.38 70.78
N ALA A 5 -6.92 -4.91 71.20
CA ALA A 5 -5.74 -4.72 70.34
C ALA A 5 -4.97 -6.04 70.06
N THR A 6 -5.20 -7.10 70.85
CA THR A 6 -4.52 -8.39 70.69
C THR A 6 -5.19 -9.27 69.63
N VAL A 7 -6.50 -9.13 69.44
CA VAL A 7 -7.28 -9.91 68.45
C VAL A 7 -7.10 -9.38 67.03
N LEU A 8 -6.81 -8.08 66.85
CA LEU A 8 -6.61 -7.50 65.51
C LEU A 8 -5.21 -7.76 64.91
N ARG A 9 -4.20 -8.12 65.73
CA ARG A 9 -2.86 -8.48 65.23
C ARG A 9 -2.73 -9.94 64.80
N ALA A 10 -3.60 -10.84 65.28
CA ALA A 10 -3.63 -12.23 64.84
C ALA A 10 -4.28 -12.39 63.45
N SER A 11 -5.25 -11.53 63.10
CA SER A 11 -5.98 -11.60 61.83
C SER A 11 -5.23 -10.97 60.65
N CYS A 12 -4.36 -9.98 60.87
CA CYS A 12 -3.49 -9.45 59.81
C CYS A 12 -2.26 -10.33 59.53
N LEU A 13 -1.77 -11.08 60.52
CA LEU A 13 -0.64 -11.99 60.31
C LEU A 13 -1.06 -13.28 59.58
N ALA A 14 -2.30 -13.76 59.77
CA ALA A 14 -2.83 -14.89 59.02
C ALA A 14 -3.11 -14.57 57.53
N ILE A 15 -3.47 -13.31 57.21
CA ILE A 15 -3.69 -12.86 55.82
C ILE A 15 -2.36 -12.54 55.11
N LEU A 16 -1.30 -12.17 55.86
CA LEU A 16 0.06 -12.01 55.33
C LEU A 16 0.87 -13.32 55.29
N LEU A 17 0.45 -14.38 56.01
CA LEU A 17 1.09 -15.71 55.94
C LEU A 17 0.41 -16.67 54.95
N LEU A 18 -0.78 -16.36 54.42
CA LEU A 18 -1.33 -17.06 53.25
C LEU A 18 -0.88 -16.47 51.90
N SER A 19 -0.18 -15.33 51.89
CA SER A 19 0.44 -14.75 50.69
C SER A 19 1.95 -15.03 50.57
N ALA A 20 2.52 -15.78 51.52
CA ALA A 20 3.88 -16.32 51.46
C ALA A 20 3.86 -17.85 51.26
N ILE A 21 2.96 -18.35 50.41
CA ILE A 21 3.10 -19.69 49.85
C ILE A 21 4.25 -19.60 48.84
N HIS A 22 5.42 -20.12 49.24
CA HIS A 22 6.55 -20.52 48.40
C HIS A 22 6.37 -20.17 46.91
N ALA A 23 7.02 -19.10 46.44
CA ALA A 23 7.47 -19.11 45.05
C ALA A 23 8.51 -20.23 44.95
N ALA A 24 8.04 -21.46 44.74
CA ALA A 24 8.90 -22.60 44.52
C ALA A 24 9.79 -22.27 43.32
N VAL A 25 11.07 -22.03 43.58
CA VAL A 25 12.05 -21.87 42.51
C VAL A 25 12.16 -23.24 41.84
N ASN A 26 11.65 -23.34 40.61
CA ASN A 26 11.70 -24.60 39.87
C ASN A 26 13.15 -25.12 39.79
N PRO A 27 13.36 -26.44 40.00
CA PRO A 27 14.68 -27.06 39.87
C PRO A 27 15.22 -26.98 38.44
N VAL A 28 16.54 -27.15 38.31
CA VAL A 28 17.24 -27.25 37.01
C VAL A 28 17.62 -28.71 36.78
N TYR A 29 17.31 -29.23 35.60
CA TYR A 29 17.62 -30.58 35.15
C TYR A 29 18.63 -30.51 34.00
N GLU A 30 19.76 -31.19 34.17
CA GLU A 30 20.80 -31.28 33.15
C GLU A 30 20.64 -32.55 32.31
N TYR A 31 20.76 -32.41 30.99
CA TYR A 31 20.72 -33.50 30.01
C TYR A 31 22.03 -33.48 29.23
N ASP A 32 22.76 -34.59 29.30
CA ASP A 32 24.00 -34.77 28.55
C ASP A 32 23.68 -35.04 27.08
N ILE A 33 24.29 -34.27 26.19
CA ILE A 33 24.17 -34.40 24.74
C ILE A 33 25.55 -34.57 24.09
N SER A 34 26.55 -35.07 24.83
CA SER A 34 27.94 -35.21 24.33
C SER A 34 28.09 -36.05 23.07
N SER A 35 27.18 -37.01 22.83
CA SER A 35 27.14 -37.84 21.63
C SER A 35 26.49 -37.16 20.43
N TRP A 36 25.87 -36.00 20.63
CA TRP A 36 25.19 -35.24 19.59
C TRP A 36 26.19 -34.32 18.87
N THR A 37 26.40 -34.58 17.59
CA THR A 37 27.42 -33.90 16.77
C THR A 37 26.84 -33.03 15.67
N THR A 38 25.52 -33.05 15.46
CA THR A 38 24.85 -32.14 14.52
C THR A 38 24.53 -30.84 15.24
N SER A 39 24.47 -29.70 14.55
CA SER A 39 24.07 -28.42 15.15
C SER A 39 22.61 -28.08 14.79
N ASN A 40 21.76 -29.10 14.75
CA ASN A 40 20.35 -29.02 14.32
C ASN A 40 19.39 -28.97 15.52
N VAL A 41 19.02 -27.78 15.95
CA VAL A 41 18.12 -27.56 17.09
C VAL A 41 16.69 -27.34 16.59
N ILE A 42 15.74 -28.12 17.10
CA ILE A 42 14.31 -27.97 16.80
C ILE A 42 13.52 -27.75 18.09
N VAL A 43 12.74 -26.67 18.11
CA VAL A 43 12.02 -26.18 19.28
C VAL A 43 10.52 -26.09 19.00
N PHE A 44 9.71 -26.64 19.91
CA PHE A 44 8.24 -26.62 19.84
C PHE A 44 7.60 -26.12 21.15
N GLY A 45 6.35 -25.65 21.06
CA GLY A 45 5.43 -25.54 22.21
C GLY A 45 5.55 -24.28 23.09
N GLY A 46 5.77 -23.09 22.53
CA GLY A 46 5.73 -21.83 23.27
C GLY A 46 6.87 -21.60 24.27
N LEU A 47 7.98 -22.33 24.13
CA LEU A 47 9.10 -22.32 25.08
C LEU A 47 9.97 -21.07 24.94
N LYS A 48 10.64 -20.66 26.03
CA LYS A 48 11.74 -19.69 26.00
C LYS A 48 13.08 -20.40 26.13
N ILE A 49 13.87 -20.39 25.05
CA ILE A 49 15.12 -21.13 24.95
C ILE A 49 16.29 -20.20 24.68
N HIS A 50 17.38 -20.42 25.41
CA HIS A 50 18.67 -19.83 25.16
C HIS A 50 19.59 -20.87 24.51
N VAL A 51 20.17 -20.58 23.35
CA VAL A 51 21.12 -21.44 22.67
C VAL A 51 22.47 -20.73 22.66
N GLU A 52 23.46 -21.34 23.28
CA GLU A 52 24.82 -20.86 23.31
C GLU A 52 25.68 -21.81 22.47
N ILE A 53 26.28 -21.27 21.42
CA ILE A 53 27.21 -22.00 20.54
C ILE A 53 28.58 -21.38 20.77
N ALA A 54 29.49 -22.11 21.41
CA ALA A 54 30.79 -21.59 21.82
C ALA A 54 31.88 -22.65 21.68
N GLU A 55 33.14 -22.24 21.57
CA GLU A 55 34.29 -23.13 21.79
C GLU A 55 34.33 -23.50 23.29
N ILE A 56 33.59 -24.55 23.66
CA ILE A 56 33.42 -24.93 25.06
C ILE A 56 34.60 -25.81 25.51
N SER A 57 35.23 -25.46 26.64
CA SER A 57 36.11 -26.39 27.39
C SER A 57 35.31 -27.50 28.10
N ASP A 58 34.02 -27.27 28.35
CA ASP A 58 33.08 -28.15 29.05
C ASP A 58 32.18 -28.95 28.07
N ASN A 59 31.50 -29.99 28.58
CA ASN A 59 30.63 -30.86 27.77
C ASN A 59 29.37 -30.12 27.25
N PRO A 60 28.95 -30.36 26.00
CA PRO A 60 27.67 -29.85 25.50
C PRO A 60 26.52 -30.46 26.30
N GLY A 61 25.48 -29.68 26.53
CA GLY A 61 24.42 -30.02 27.48
C GLY A 61 23.16 -29.19 27.29
N VAL A 62 22.03 -29.72 27.78
CA VAL A 62 20.78 -28.96 27.90
C VAL A 62 20.43 -28.81 29.38
N ALA A 63 20.35 -27.58 29.85
CA ALA A 63 19.88 -27.23 31.19
C ALA A 63 18.41 -26.79 31.10
N VAL A 64 17.51 -27.49 31.79
CA VAL A 64 16.07 -27.21 31.80
C VAL A 64 15.61 -26.82 33.19
N LYS A 65 15.22 -25.57 33.38
CA LYS A 65 14.48 -25.14 34.57
C LYS A 65 12.99 -25.37 34.34
N ALA A 66 12.35 -26.26 35.12
CA ALA A 66 10.93 -26.61 34.95
C ALA A 66 10.32 -27.21 36.23
N PRO A 67 8.98 -27.30 36.37
CA PRO A 67 8.33 -27.86 37.56
C PRO A 67 8.74 -29.29 37.88
N THR A 68 8.88 -30.15 36.85
CA THR A 68 9.35 -31.54 36.97
C THR A 68 10.26 -31.91 35.81
N ARG A 69 11.04 -32.99 35.93
CA ARG A 69 11.93 -33.47 34.85
C ARG A 69 11.14 -33.93 33.63
N GLU A 70 9.98 -34.51 33.86
CA GLU A 70 9.10 -35.09 32.83
C GLU A 70 8.24 -34.02 32.14
N SER A 71 8.19 -32.80 32.67
CA SER A 71 7.40 -31.70 32.11
C SER A 71 7.99 -31.12 30.82
N ILE A 72 9.24 -31.44 30.50
CA ILE A 72 9.93 -31.10 29.26
C ILE A 72 10.61 -32.36 28.72
N GLU A 73 10.28 -32.73 27.49
CA GLU A 73 10.97 -33.79 26.78
C GLU A 73 12.18 -33.20 26.04
N VAL A 74 13.35 -33.82 26.24
CA VAL A 74 14.60 -33.50 25.55
C VAL A 74 15.09 -34.78 24.88
N ARG A 75 15.17 -34.79 23.54
CA ARG A 75 15.64 -35.92 22.75
C ARG A 75 16.78 -35.48 21.83
N ALA A 76 17.94 -36.13 21.95
CA ALA A 76 19.15 -35.81 21.19
C ALA A 76 19.56 -37.00 20.32
N ASP A 77 18.91 -37.15 19.16
CA ASP A 77 19.20 -38.20 18.18
C ASP A 77 19.93 -37.60 16.96
N HIS A 78 19.33 -37.66 15.76
CA HIS A 78 19.84 -36.94 14.58
C HIS A 78 19.66 -35.42 14.69
N GLU A 79 18.70 -34.98 15.49
CA GLU A 79 18.33 -33.59 15.78
C GLU A 79 18.02 -33.47 17.27
N LEU A 80 18.30 -32.30 17.85
CA LEU A 80 17.93 -32.00 19.24
C LEU A 80 16.50 -31.46 19.27
N THR A 81 15.57 -32.27 19.77
CA THR A 81 14.14 -31.90 19.90
C THR A 81 13.83 -31.56 21.36
N ILE A 82 13.16 -30.42 21.57
CA ILE A 82 12.68 -30.00 22.89
C ILE A 82 11.20 -29.61 22.83
N ARG A 83 10.37 -30.22 23.70
CA ARG A 83 8.91 -29.94 23.75
C ARG A 83 8.33 -30.04 25.17
N PRO A 84 7.29 -29.25 25.50
CA PRO A 84 6.59 -29.38 26.77
C PRO A 84 5.69 -30.63 26.80
N VAL A 85 5.49 -31.18 28.00
CA VAL A 85 4.63 -32.34 28.25
C VAL A 85 3.69 -32.00 29.40
N ASN A 86 2.38 -32.01 29.13
CA ASN A 86 1.31 -31.77 30.12
C ASN A 86 1.43 -30.46 30.92
N LEU A 87 2.01 -29.41 30.31
CA LEU A 87 2.06 -28.07 30.90
C LEU A 87 1.01 -27.15 30.26
N SER A 88 0.42 -26.29 31.07
CA SER A 88 -0.43 -25.20 30.56
C SER A 88 0.42 -24.12 29.87
N PRO A 89 -0.14 -23.33 28.94
CA PRO A 89 0.58 -22.20 28.33
C PRO A 89 1.10 -21.15 29.33
N GLU A 90 0.39 -20.98 30.45
CA GLU A 90 0.80 -20.09 31.55
C GLU A 90 2.02 -20.65 32.29
N ASP A 91 1.99 -21.93 32.63
CA ASP A 91 3.13 -22.60 33.27
C ASP A 91 4.37 -22.59 32.37
N ILE A 92 4.20 -22.83 31.07
CA ILE A 92 5.32 -22.78 30.11
C ILE A 92 5.99 -21.40 30.14
N ARG A 93 5.20 -20.33 30.14
CA ARG A 93 5.68 -18.94 30.11
C ARG A 93 6.48 -18.56 31.36
N ASP A 94 5.96 -18.92 32.52
CA ASP A 94 6.46 -18.37 33.79
C ASP A 94 7.46 -19.31 34.48
N LYS A 95 7.34 -20.62 34.23
CA LYS A 95 8.03 -21.65 35.00
C LYS A 95 9.15 -22.33 34.23
N VAL A 96 9.19 -22.21 32.90
CA VAL A 96 10.16 -22.92 32.05
C VAL A 96 11.24 -21.98 31.49
N LYS A 97 12.51 -22.36 31.65
CA LYS A 97 13.65 -21.75 30.95
C LYS A 97 14.63 -22.84 30.53
N ILE A 98 15.05 -22.82 29.27
CA ILE A 98 15.97 -23.84 28.74
C ILE A 98 17.25 -23.16 28.24
N THR A 99 18.40 -23.74 28.55
CA THR A 99 19.70 -23.32 28.01
C THR A 99 20.34 -24.51 27.32
N ILE A 100 20.68 -24.37 26.04
CA ILE A 100 21.35 -25.37 25.22
C ILE A 100 22.78 -24.89 24.99
N ARG A 101 23.76 -25.72 25.31
CA ARG A 101 25.19 -25.44 25.03
C ARG A 101 25.71 -26.46 24.06
N VAL A 102 26.18 -26.01 22.90
CA VAL A 102 26.59 -26.89 21.80
C VAL A 102 27.92 -26.46 21.21
N ARG A 103 28.69 -27.42 20.72
CA ARG A 103 29.96 -27.14 20.05
C ARG A 103 29.70 -26.54 18.65
N PRO A 104 30.59 -25.68 18.15
CA PRO A 104 30.49 -25.18 16.78
C PRO A 104 30.54 -26.32 15.77
N SER A 105 29.77 -26.18 14.70
CA SER A 105 29.97 -26.92 13.46
C SER A 105 29.90 -25.95 12.28
N LYS A 106 30.31 -26.44 11.11
CA LYS A 106 30.26 -25.65 9.87
C LYS A 106 28.84 -25.29 9.43
N HIS A 107 27.83 -26.07 9.84
CA HIS A 107 26.43 -25.88 9.44
C HIS A 107 25.52 -25.93 10.66
N ILE A 108 24.83 -24.82 10.92
CA ILE A 108 23.96 -24.67 12.08
C ILE A 108 22.53 -24.49 11.60
N ARG A 109 21.59 -25.25 12.15
CA ARG A 109 20.16 -25.17 11.78
C ARG A 109 19.30 -25.03 13.03
N ILE A 110 18.45 -24.01 13.05
CA ILE A 110 17.55 -23.73 14.17
C ILE A 110 16.14 -23.55 13.64
N ILE A 111 15.23 -24.42 14.07
CA ILE A 111 13.81 -24.39 13.69
C ILE A 111 12.97 -24.13 14.94
N VAL A 112 12.11 -23.12 14.88
CA VAL A 112 11.29 -22.68 16.01
C VAL A 112 9.83 -22.61 15.59
N ASN A 113 8.96 -23.30 16.33
CA ASN A 113 7.54 -23.38 16.02
C ASN A 113 6.65 -23.01 17.23
N ASP A 114 5.34 -22.89 16.96
CA ASP A 114 4.25 -22.82 17.95
C ASP A 114 4.39 -21.66 18.96
N GLY A 115 4.77 -20.46 18.49
CA GLY A 115 4.88 -19.28 19.35
C GLY A 115 6.07 -19.26 20.30
N SER A 116 7.00 -20.21 20.17
CA SER A 116 8.22 -20.25 20.99
C SER A 116 9.13 -19.06 20.73
N THR A 117 9.97 -18.71 21.70
CA THR A 117 11.00 -17.67 21.58
C THR A 117 12.38 -18.27 21.83
N VAL A 118 13.29 -18.10 20.87
CA VAL A 118 14.66 -18.60 20.96
C VAL A 118 15.65 -17.44 20.86
N THR A 119 16.57 -17.37 21.82
CA THR A 119 17.73 -16.47 21.76
C THR A 119 18.97 -17.30 21.49
N VAL A 120 19.69 -17.00 20.43
CA VAL A 120 20.91 -17.69 20.00
C VAL A 120 22.09 -16.75 20.18
N ILE A 121 23.14 -17.21 20.84
CA ILE A 121 24.41 -16.49 20.91
C ILE A 121 25.48 -17.39 20.30
N LEU A 122 26.05 -16.96 19.18
CA LEU A 122 27.23 -17.57 18.56
C LEU A 122 28.48 -16.85 19.08
N LYS A 123 29.27 -17.52 19.92
CA LYS A 123 30.52 -17.04 20.53
C LYS A 123 31.73 -17.79 19.95
N VAL A 124 31.85 -17.84 18.64
CA VAL A 124 32.88 -18.62 17.94
C VAL A 124 33.66 -17.74 16.98
N HIS A 125 34.98 -17.96 16.92
CA HIS A 125 35.91 -17.21 16.07
C HIS A 125 36.22 -17.92 14.73
N ASP A 126 35.78 -19.17 14.60
CA ASP A 126 35.96 -20.01 13.41
C ASP A 126 35.00 -19.67 12.26
N GLN A 127 35.36 -20.07 11.04
CA GLN A 127 34.55 -19.87 9.84
C GLN A 127 33.37 -20.85 9.80
N ILE A 128 32.21 -20.41 10.33
CA ILE A 128 30.93 -21.06 10.07
C ILE A 128 30.57 -20.86 8.60
N GLU A 129 30.33 -21.97 7.88
CA GLU A 129 30.00 -21.93 6.46
C GLU A 129 28.52 -21.54 6.25
N GLU A 130 27.60 -22.09 7.06
CA GLU A 130 26.17 -21.80 6.93
C GLU A 130 25.40 -21.79 8.26
N VAL A 131 24.49 -20.83 8.39
CA VAL A 131 23.48 -20.78 9.45
C VAL A 131 22.09 -20.72 8.82
N GLU A 132 21.19 -21.62 9.21
CA GLU A 132 19.81 -21.69 8.75
C GLU A 132 18.84 -21.46 9.93
N LEU A 133 17.99 -20.43 9.83
CA LEU A 133 17.02 -20.04 10.86
C LEU A 133 15.61 -20.10 10.30
N LEU A 134 14.71 -20.88 10.93
CA LEU A 134 13.31 -21.01 10.53
C LEU A 134 12.39 -20.62 11.68
N ALA A 135 11.64 -19.54 11.51
CA ALA A 135 10.63 -19.07 12.47
C ALA A 135 9.21 -19.30 11.93
N LEU A 136 8.54 -20.33 12.45
CA LEU A 136 7.15 -20.68 12.12
C LEU A 136 6.21 -20.10 13.19
N ASN A 137 5.58 -18.96 12.93
CA ASN A 137 4.79 -18.19 13.91
C ASN A 137 5.49 -18.00 15.27
N SER A 138 6.80 -17.80 15.26
CA SER A 138 7.67 -17.84 16.43
C SER A 138 8.71 -16.74 16.39
N GLN A 139 9.51 -16.61 17.46
CA GLN A 139 10.50 -15.55 17.58
C GLN A 139 11.92 -16.10 17.71
N ILE A 140 12.86 -15.54 16.95
CA ILE A 140 14.29 -15.81 17.01
C ILE A 140 15.05 -14.50 17.21
N THR A 141 15.98 -14.46 18.13
CA THR A 141 16.99 -13.40 18.25
C THR A 141 18.38 -14.02 18.17
N ALA A 142 19.27 -13.55 17.29
CA ALA A 142 20.60 -14.15 17.14
C ALA A 142 21.71 -13.16 16.80
N THR A 143 22.87 -13.31 17.45
CA THR A 143 24.14 -12.70 17.01
C THR A 143 24.87 -13.68 16.11
N VAL A 144 25.14 -13.33 14.85
CA VAL A 144 25.63 -14.27 13.81
C VAL A 144 26.93 -13.79 13.14
N ALA A 145 27.89 -14.72 13.00
CA ALA A 145 29.05 -14.58 12.13
C ALA A 145 29.23 -15.85 11.26
N ALA A 146 29.06 -15.74 9.93
CA ALA A 146 29.09 -16.87 9.00
C ALA A 146 29.31 -16.46 7.53
N ASP A 147 29.67 -17.41 6.67
CA ASP A 147 29.74 -17.19 5.21
C ASP A 147 28.35 -17.04 4.57
N LEU A 148 27.39 -17.89 4.95
CA LEU A 148 26.01 -17.82 4.47
C LEU A 148 25.01 -17.85 5.63
N LEU A 149 24.07 -16.92 5.61
CA LEU A 149 22.88 -16.97 6.46
C LEU A 149 21.63 -17.19 5.60
N SER A 150 20.83 -18.18 5.97
CA SER A 150 19.52 -18.48 5.37
C SER A 150 18.44 -18.34 6.43
N SER A 151 17.57 -17.33 6.31
CA SER A 151 16.48 -17.07 7.26
C SER A 151 15.13 -17.23 6.57
N THR A 152 14.21 -17.96 7.21
CA THR A 152 12.84 -18.16 6.74
C THR A 152 11.84 -17.85 7.85
N ILE A 153 10.84 -17.04 7.55
CA ILE A 153 9.71 -16.76 8.42
C ILE A 153 8.43 -17.25 7.73
N GLU A 154 7.61 -18.05 8.42
CA GLU A 154 6.26 -18.38 7.97
C GLU A 154 5.23 -17.92 9.01
N GLY A 155 4.16 -17.28 8.55
CA GLY A 155 3.13 -16.65 9.39
C GLY A 155 3.57 -15.31 9.98
N ALA A 156 3.30 -15.07 11.27
CA ALA A 156 3.53 -13.80 11.96
C ALA A 156 4.78 -13.79 12.87
N GLY A 157 5.79 -14.63 12.56
CA GLY A 157 7.01 -14.75 13.35
C GLY A 157 7.95 -13.53 13.26
N ILE A 158 8.94 -13.47 14.16
CA ILE A 158 9.94 -12.40 14.21
C ILE A 158 11.34 -13.02 14.24
N ILE A 159 12.24 -12.56 13.37
CA ILE A 159 13.67 -12.86 13.45
C ILE A 159 14.40 -11.53 13.66
N THR A 160 15.24 -11.42 14.69
CA THR A 160 16.08 -10.24 14.97
C THR A 160 17.54 -10.64 15.04
N LEU A 161 18.39 -9.95 14.29
CA LEU A 161 19.77 -10.35 14.03
C LEU A 161 20.75 -9.19 14.18
N ASP A 162 21.91 -9.50 14.74
CA ASP A 162 23.09 -8.65 14.75
C ASP A 162 24.35 -9.42 14.34
N GLY A 163 25.43 -8.73 13.98
CA GLY A 163 26.73 -9.32 13.64
C GLY A 163 27.20 -9.06 12.21
N SER A 164 27.84 -10.05 11.57
CA SER A 164 28.42 -9.89 10.23
C SER A 164 28.45 -11.21 9.46
N VAL A 165 27.86 -11.23 8.27
CA VAL A 165 27.89 -12.39 7.36
C VAL A 165 28.48 -12.00 6.00
N ARG A 166 28.99 -12.98 5.26
CA ARG A 166 29.42 -12.73 3.88
C ARG A 166 28.20 -12.57 2.96
N ARG A 167 27.26 -13.52 2.94
CA ARG A 167 26.00 -13.42 2.19
C ARG A 167 24.78 -13.73 3.06
N SER A 168 23.64 -13.11 2.73
CA SER A 168 22.38 -13.36 3.42
C SER A 168 21.25 -13.72 2.44
N LYS A 169 20.38 -14.64 2.86
CA LYS A 169 19.13 -15.01 2.19
C LYS A 169 17.99 -14.86 3.19
N ALA A 170 16.99 -14.05 2.88
CA ALA A 170 15.84 -13.82 3.74
C ALA A 170 14.55 -14.15 3.00
N THR A 171 13.77 -15.09 3.53
CA THR A 171 12.45 -15.48 3.02
C THR A 171 11.38 -15.20 4.06
N ILE A 172 10.28 -14.54 3.67
CA ILE A 172 9.11 -14.35 4.50
C ILE A 172 7.89 -14.83 3.73
N LYS A 173 7.06 -15.67 4.36
CA LYS A 173 5.73 -16.06 3.88
C LYS A 173 4.69 -15.75 4.95
N GLY A 174 4.05 -14.58 4.89
CA GLY A 174 3.08 -14.12 5.88
C GLY A 174 3.33 -12.67 6.28
N SER A 175 3.05 -12.33 7.55
CA SER A 175 3.12 -10.98 8.11
C SER A 175 4.29 -10.78 9.07
N GLY A 176 5.26 -11.70 9.07
CA GLY A 176 6.38 -11.70 10.01
C GLY A 176 7.39 -10.57 9.79
N ILE A 177 8.28 -10.39 10.76
CA ILE A 177 9.25 -9.31 10.80
C ILE A 177 10.67 -9.88 10.81
N PHE A 178 11.49 -9.49 9.84
CA PHE A 178 12.92 -9.78 9.78
C PHE A 178 13.70 -8.49 10.08
N ASN A 179 14.40 -8.43 11.22
CA ASN A 179 15.16 -7.28 11.69
C ASN A 179 16.65 -7.58 11.61
N ALA A 180 17.35 -7.05 10.61
CA ALA A 180 18.78 -7.24 10.42
C ALA A 180 19.51 -5.92 10.10
N LEU A 181 19.13 -4.82 10.78
CA LEU A 181 19.80 -3.51 10.64
C LEU A 181 21.16 -3.45 11.33
N ASP A 182 21.39 -4.37 12.27
CA ASP A 182 22.63 -4.51 13.03
C ASP A 182 23.46 -5.73 12.56
N LEU A 183 23.06 -6.35 11.45
CA LEU A 183 23.76 -7.46 10.81
C LEU A 183 24.29 -7.05 9.43
N ALA A 184 25.60 -6.88 9.30
CA ALA A 184 26.24 -6.53 8.04
C ALA A 184 26.33 -7.74 7.09
N ALA A 185 25.66 -7.72 5.94
CA ALA A 185 25.89 -8.67 4.85
C ALA A 185 26.87 -8.06 3.84
N LYS A 186 28.08 -8.63 3.71
CA LYS A 186 29.20 -8.00 2.98
C LYS A 186 29.14 -8.09 1.46
N ASP A 187 28.61 -9.17 0.94
CA ASP A 187 28.58 -9.47 -0.51
C ASP A 187 27.19 -9.26 -1.12
N GLY A 188 26.14 -9.01 -0.32
CA GLY A 188 24.76 -8.84 -0.79
C GLY A 188 23.74 -9.66 -0.02
N THR A 189 22.46 -9.31 -0.22
CA THR A 189 21.32 -10.04 0.36
C THR A 189 20.31 -10.44 -0.71
N GLN A 190 19.96 -11.72 -0.76
CA GLN A 190 18.83 -12.21 -1.55
C GLN A 190 17.56 -12.19 -0.70
N ILE A 191 16.45 -11.72 -1.26
CA ILE A 191 15.18 -11.62 -0.54
C ILE A 191 14.06 -12.40 -1.24
N ARG A 192 13.10 -12.94 -0.50
CA ARG A 192 11.82 -13.44 -1.04
C ARG A 192 10.73 -13.09 -0.04
N LEU A 193 9.72 -12.34 -0.46
CA LEU A 193 8.66 -11.86 0.42
C LEU A 193 7.32 -12.22 -0.17
N GLN A 194 6.52 -13.03 0.51
CA GLN A 194 5.18 -13.44 0.12
C GLN A 194 4.23 -13.03 1.26
N GLY A 195 3.38 -12.04 1.08
CA GLY A 195 2.51 -11.49 2.13
C GLY A 195 2.88 -10.08 2.60
N SER A 196 2.59 -9.75 3.86
CA SER A 196 2.64 -8.38 4.40
C SER A 196 3.79 -8.13 5.38
N GLY A 197 4.83 -8.99 5.37
CA GLY A 197 5.93 -8.92 6.33
C GLY A 197 6.85 -7.70 6.17
N VAL A 198 7.67 -7.45 7.17
CA VAL A 198 8.65 -6.36 7.20
C VAL A 198 10.06 -6.93 7.17
N LEU A 199 10.93 -6.39 6.32
CA LEU A 199 12.29 -6.88 6.13
C LEU A 199 13.30 -5.75 6.22
N ASN A 200 14.07 -5.71 7.30
CA ASN A 200 15.07 -4.69 7.55
C ASN A 200 16.46 -5.29 7.32
N VAL A 201 17.28 -4.72 6.43
CA VAL A 201 18.57 -5.28 6.01
C VAL A 201 19.67 -4.22 5.94
N TRP A 202 20.89 -4.61 6.30
CA TRP A 202 22.11 -3.83 6.12
C TRP A 202 23.07 -4.55 5.16
N THR A 203 23.19 -4.05 3.93
CA THR A 203 23.86 -4.78 2.83
C THR A 203 24.29 -3.82 1.71
N PRO A 204 25.35 -4.09 0.92
CA PRO A 204 25.75 -3.21 -0.18
C PRO A 204 24.73 -3.22 -1.34
N HIS A 205 24.09 -4.35 -1.62
CA HIS A 205 23.06 -4.48 -2.66
C HIS A 205 22.09 -5.63 -2.37
N ILE A 206 20.95 -5.62 -3.06
CA ILE A 206 19.95 -6.70 -3.01
C ILE A 206 20.02 -7.48 -4.32
N ASP A 207 20.24 -8.80 -4.21
CA ASP A 207 20.37 -9.71 -5.36
C ASP A 207 19.03 -9.98 -6.03
N SER A 208 19.03 -9.95 -7.35
CA SER A 208 17.81 -9.91 -8.17
C SER A 208 17.07 -11.23 -8.40
N PHE A 209 17.29 -12.23 -7.55
CA PHE A 209 16.56 -13.49 -7.60
C PHE A 209 15.37 -13.50 -6.62
N GLY A 210 14.94 -12.32 -6.19
CA GLY A 210 13.91 -12.14 -5.20
C GLY A 210 12.53 -11.82 -5.78
N SER A 211 11.55 -12.67 -5.47
CA SER A 211 10.15 -12.39 -5.72
C SER A 211 9.56 -11.69 -4.49
N VAL A 212 9.03 -10.48 -4.66
CA VAL A 212 8.09 -9.91 -3.69
C VAL A 212 6.68 -10.10 -4.24
N ASP A 213 5.78 -10.63 -3.42
CA ASP A 213 4.41 -10.99 -3.78
C ASP A 213 3.51 -10.71 -2.56
N GLY A 214 3.05 -9.47 -2.40
CA GLY A 214 2.23 -9.05 -1.26
C GLY A 214 2.35 -7.55 -0.95
N SER A 215 2.05 -7.17 0.30
CA SER A 215 2.01 -5.77 0.76
C SER A 215 3.12 -5.42 1.75
N GLY A 216 4.18 -6.22 1.80
CA GLY A 216 5.24 -6.08 2.79
C GLY A 216 6.22 -4.93 2.50
N PHE A 217 7.05 -4.62 3.50
CA PHE A 217 7.96 -3.47 3.50
C PHE A 217 9.40 -3.95 3.61
N ILE A 218 10.32 -3.26 2.93
CA ILE A 218 11.76 -3.48 3.05
C ILE A 218 12.41 -2.19 3.56
N VAL A 219 13.18 -2.26 4.64
CA VAL A 219 14.05 -1.15 5.07
C VAL A 219 15.48 -1.52 4.72
N TYR A 220 16.11 -0.70 3.89
CA TYR A 220 17.47 -0.92 3.41
C TYR A 220 18.42 0.12 4.00
N LYS A 221 19.44 -0.36 4.70
CA LYS A 221 20.60 0.40 5.16
C LYS A 221 21.80 0.05 4.25
N PRO A 222 22.38 1.01 3.51
CA PRO A 222 23.53 0.73 2.66
C PRO A 222 24.79 0.47 3.51
N LEU A 223 25.63 -0.48 3.07
CA LEU A 223 26.92 -0.74 3.75
C LEU A 223 27.99 0.31 3.40
N ASN A 224 27.94 0.88 2.20
CA ASN A 224 28.97 1.78 1.66
C ASN A 224 28.46 3.21 1.40
N GLY A 225 27.28 3.59 1.92
CA GLY A 225 26.67 4.90 1.71
C GLY A 225 26.17 5.20 0.28
N VAL A 226 26.39 4.30 -0.68
CA VAL A 226 25.93 4.40 -2.08
C VAL A 226 24.90 3.29 -2.34
N PHE A 227 23.79 3.65 -2.99
CA PHE A 227 22.76 2.71 -3.42
C PHE A 227 23.06 2.17 -4.82
N GLU A 228 23.25 0.87 -4.95
CA GLU A 228 23.25 0.15 -6.22
C GLU A 228 22.15 -0.92 -6.22
N ALA A 229 20.91 -0.54 -6.58
CA ALA A 229 19.92 -1.55 -6.94
C ALA A 229 20.27 -2.13 -8.32
N SER A 230 20.38 -3.46 -8.39
CA SER A 230 20.52 -4.16 -9.66
C SER A 230 19.33 -3.90 -10.58
N ASP A 231 19.58 -3.78 -11.89
CA ASP A 231 18.57 -3.50 -12.93
C ASP A 231 17.43 -4.53 -13.01
N SER A 232 17.57 -5.65 -12.30
CA SER A 232 16.66 -6.78 -12.28
C SER A 232 15.65 -6.72 -11.11
N LEU A 233 15.79 -5.81 -10.14
CA LEU A 233 14.69 -5.42 -9.23
C LEU A 233 13.61 -4.58 -9.95
N LYS A 234 13.94 -4.00 -11.12
CA LYS A 234 13.02 -3.19 -11.93
C LYS A 234 12.04 -4.02 -12.78
N LYS A 235 12.17 -5.36 -12.82
CA LYS A 235 11.48 -6.23 -13.79
C LYS A 235 10.41 -7.16 -13.22
N THR A 236 10.18 -7.18 -11.92
CA THR A 236 9.15 -8.04 -11.30
C THR A 236 7.98 -7.18 -10.86
N GLY A 237 6.86 -7.26 -11.57
CA GLY A 237 5.67 -6.40 -11.41
C GLY A 237 4.83 -6.64 -10.15
N ASN A 238 5.43 -6.79 -8.96
CA ASN A 238 4.73 -6.89 -7.68
C ASN A 238 5.40 -6.03 -6.58
N LEU A 239 4.55 -5.49 -5.70
CA LEU A 239 4.77 -4.32 -4.86
C LEU A 239 5.56 -4.62 -3.57
N ALA A 240 6.63 -3.85 -3.30
CA ALA A 240 7.37 -3.85 -2.03
C ALA A 240 7.87 -2.43 -1.76
N THR A 241 7.52 -1.79 -0.64
CA THR A 241 8.03 -0.44 -0.35
C THR A 241 9.43 -0.50 0.23
N VAL A 242 10.43 0.13 -0.40
CA VAL A 242 11.82 0.22 0.11
C VAL A 242 12.05 1.57 0.80
N LEU A 243 12.39 1.55 2.10
CA LEU A 243 12.72 2.73 2.91
C LEU A 243 14.24 2.80 3.15
N PHE A 244 14.85 3.98 2.98
CA PHE A 244 16.28 4.20 3.23
C PHE A 244 16.55 4.75 4.61
N ILE A 245 17.64 4.29 5.24
CA ILE A 245 18.21 4.95 6.43
C ILE A 245 19.64 5.34 6.07
N ASN A 246 19.92 6.64 5.96
CA ASN A 246 21.27 7.17 5.84
C ASN A 246 21.90 7.39 7.24
N ASP A 247 23.22 7.62 7.30
CA ASP A 247 23.96 7.86 8.55
C ASP A 247 23.51 9.14 9.30
N ALA A 248 22.64 9.96 8.69
CA ALA A 248 22.01 11.13 9.31
C ALA A 248 20.62 10.84 9.94
N HIS A 249 20.17 9.57 9.95
CA HIS A 249 18.82 9.17 10.36
C HIS A 249 17.68 9.82 9.57
N GLU A 250 17.95 10.36 8.38
CA GLU A 250 16.92 10.85 7.48
C GLU A 250 16.34 9.69 6.67
N VAL A 251 15.03 9.50 6.78
CA VAL A 251 14.30 8.53 5.97
C VAL A 251 13.96 9.16 4.63
N SER A 252 14.66 8.77 3.58
CA SER A 252 14.23 9.01 2.21
C SER A 252 13.52 7.76 1.71
N SER A 253 12.45 7.90 0.92
CA SER A 253 11.78 6.79 0.25
C SER A 253 12.11 6.80 -1.24
N THR A 254 12.38 5.64 -1.84
CA THR A 254 12.14 5.45 -3.28
C THR A 254 11.08 4.38 -3.40
N HIS A 255 9.92 4.77 -3.92
CA HIS A 255 8.78 3.90 -4.08
C HIS A 255 9.10 2.77 -5.06
N VAL A 256 9.02 1.54 -4.56
CA VAL A 256 8.67 0.36 -5.36
C VAL A 256 7.27 -0.03 -4.85
N THR A 257 6.33 -0.19 -5.77
CA THR A 257 5.15 0.69 -5.88
C THR A 257 4.03 0.55 -4.82
N SER A 258 3.47 1.66 -4.36
CA SER A 258 2.04 1.75 -4.04
C SER A 258 1.32 2.05 -5.36
N LEU A 259 0.03 1.71 -5.50
CA LEU A 259 -0.76 2.19 -6.64
C LEU A 259 -0.48 3.69 -6.83
N SER A 260 -0.11 4.07 -8.04
CA SER A 260 -0.06 5.46 -8.48
C SER A 260 -1.41 6.13 -8.21
N GLU A 261 -1.45 7.45 -8.12
CA GLU A 261 -2.70 8.17 -7.88
C GLU A 261 -3.71 7.89 -9.01
N LYS A 262 -3.24 7.71 -10.25
CA LYS A 262 -4.04 7.21 -11.37
C LYS A 262 -4.66 5.84 -11.10
N GLU A 263 -3.85 4.86 -10.67
CA GLU A 263 -4.36 3.52 -10.35
C GLU A 263 -5.30 3.53 -9.13
N LYS A 264 -5.08 4.42 -8.16
CA LYS A 264 -6.01 4.63 -7.04
C LYS A 264 -7.34 5.19 -7.52
N VAL A 265 -7.34 6.16 -8.44
CA VAL A 265 -8.58 6.67 -9.05
C VAL A 265 -9.30 5.58 -9.82
N VAL A 266 -8.60 4.80 -10.66
CA VAL A 266 -9.24 3.67 -11.37
C VAL A 266 -9.86 2.68 -10.38
N ALA A 267 -9.18 2.37 -9.28
CA ALA A 267 -9.71 1.49 -8.24
C ALA A 267 -10.92 2.11 -7.50
N LEU A 268 -10.86 3.41 -7.17
CA LEU A 268 -11.97 4.15 -6.56
C LEU A 268 -13.21 4.13 -7.45
N LEU A 269 -13.06 4.45 -8.74
CA LEU A 269 -14.18 4.45 -9.68
C LEU A 269 -14.71 3.04 -9.93
N LYS A 270 -13.81 2.03 -10.00
CA LYS A 270 -14.22 0.63 -10.13
C LYS A 270 -14.97 0.13 -8.90
N SER A 271 -14.75 0.73 -7.73
CA SER A 271 -15.48 0.39 -6.49
C SER A 271 -16.98 0.66 -6.59
N HIS A 272 -17.43 1.55 -7.48
CA HIS A 272 -18.86 1.71 -7.77
C HIS A 272 -19.50 0.39 -8.19
N GLU A 273 -18.82 -0.38 -9.04
CA GLU A 273 -19.28 -1.69 -9.51
C GLU A 273 -18.99 -2.80 -8.50
N THR A 274 -17.76 -2.84 -7.96
CA THR A 274 -17.29 -3.99 -7.18
C THR A 274 -17.66 -3.92 -5.70
N GLY A 275 -17.97 -2.73 -5.19
CA GLY A 275 -18.14 -2.47 -3.76
C GLY A 275 -16.88 -2.73 -2.94
N ASP A 276 -15.69 -2.76 -3.55
CA ASP A 276 -14.45 -3.13 -2.86
C ASP A 276 -14.07 -2.08 -1.78
N PRO A 277 -14.17 -2.42 -0.48
CA PRO A 277 -13.86 -1.47 0.59
C PRO A 277 -12.37 -1.12 0.64
N LYS A 278 -11.48 -1.89 -0.02
CA LYS A 278 -10.06 -1.55 -0.12
C LYS A 278 -9.82 -0.31 -0.96
N ALA A 279 -10.64 -0.07 -1.99
CA ALA A 279 -10.53 1.13 -2.80
C ALA A 279 -10.86 2.39 -1.99
N LEU A 280 -11.84 2.29 -1.08
CA LEU A 280 -12.23 3.39 -0.18
C LEU A 280 -11.11 3.79 0.79
N ALA A 281 -10.12 2.92 1.02
CA ALA A 281 -8.94 3.26 1.83
C ALA A 281 -8.00 4.26 1.15
N TYR A 282 -8.20 4.57 -0.15
CA TYR A 282 -7.48 5.63 -0.85
C TYR A 282 -8.06 7.03 -0.60
N LEU A 283 -9.25 7.11 0.01
CA LEU A 283 -9.79 8.37 0.52
C LEU A 283 -9.13 8.71 1.86
N THR A 284 -8.97 9.99 2.12
CA THR A 284 -8.46 10.47 3.40
C THR A 284 -9.33 10.03 4.59
N LYS A 285 -8.73 9.88 5.77
CA LYS A 285 -9.49 9.75 7.04
C LYS A 285 -9.80 11.11 7.66
N GLY A 286 -9.24 12.19 7.11
CA GLY A 286 -9.42 13.56 7.56
C GLY A 286 -10.55 14.28 6.81
N PRO A 287 -10.49 15.63 6.75
CA PRO A 287 -11.43 16.42 5.96
C PRO A 287 -11.43 16.00 4.49
N TYR A 288 -12.61 15.85 3.91
CA TYR A 288 -12.79 15.52 2.50
C TYR A 288 -13.87 16.41 1.89
N THR A 289 -13.56 17.04 0.77
CA THR A 289 -14.51 17.89 0.05
C THR A 289 -15.11 17.10 -1.11
N GLN A 290 -16.45 17.04 -1.16
CA GLN A 290 -17.21 16.33 -2.20
C GLN A 290 -18.03 17.35 -2.97
N HIS A 291 -17.82 17.47 -4.28
CA HIS A 291 -18.53 18.41 -5.16
C HIS A 291 -19.69 17.78 -5.93
N ASP A 292 -19.82 16.44 -5.90
CA ASP A 292 -21.03 15.76 -6.38
C ASP A 292 -22.22 16.15 -5.49
N LEU A 293 -23.16 16.88 -6.06
CA LEU A 293 -24.31 17.45 -5.37
C LEU A 293 -25.34 16.40 -4.96
N ASP A 294 -25.28 15.20 -5.53
CA ASP A 294 -26.12 14.05 -5.23
C ASP A 294 -25.53 13.13 -4.15
N LEU A 295 -24.32 13.45 -3.64
CA LEU A 295 -23.66 12.76 -2.54
C LEU A 295 -23.65 13.58 -1.25
N GLY A 296 -23.70 12.87 -0.12
CA GLY A 296 -23.56 13.46 1.21
C GLY A 296 -22.16 14.05 1.44
N PRO A 297 -21.97 14.85 2.51
CA PRO A 297 -20.70 15.50 2.79
C PRO A 297 -19.62 14.51 3.25
N GLY A 298 -18.36 14.87 3.01
CA GLY A 298 -17.20 14.12 3.49
C GLY A 298 -17.05 12.72 2.88
N VAL A 299 -16.11 11.95 3.41
CA VAL A 299 -15.85 10.58 2.95
C VAL A 299 -17.05 9.66 3.15
N GLN A 300 -17.84 9.89 4.22
CA GLN A 300 -19.00 9.05 4.50
C GLN A 300 -20.03 9.10 3.36
N GLY A 301 -20.25 10.26 2.73
CA GLY A 301 -21.16 10.36 1.59
C GLY A 301 -20.74 9.49 0.40
N VAL A 302 -19.43 9.33 0.16
CA VAL A 302 -18.87 8.43 -0.86
C VAL A 302 -19.05 6.97 -0.46
N ILE A 303 -18.76 6.63 0.79
CA ILE A 303 -18.94 5.27 1.32
C ILE A 303 -20.41 4.83 1.21
N ASP A 304 -21.33 5.70 1.60
CA ASP A 304 -22.77 5.44 1.54
C ASP A 304 -23.23 5.25 0.09
N PHE A 305 -22.75 6.09 -0.84
CA PHE A 305 -23.03 5.95 -2.26
C PHE A 305 -22.54 4.59 -2.80
N VAL A 306 -21.26 4.27 -2.64
CA VAL A 306 -20.69 2.99 -3.11
C VAL A 306 -21.43 1.80 -2.50
N THR A 307 -21.77 1.87 -1.22
CA THR A 307 -22.53 0.81 -0.53
C THR A 307 -23.92 0.65 -1.12
N SER A 308 -24.59 1.75 -1.49
CA SER A 308 -25.96 1.74 -2.02
C SER A 308 -26.09 1.10 -3.40
N LEU A 309 -25.00 0.98 -4.15
CA LEU A 309 -25.04 0.46 -5.52
C LEU A 309 -25.31 -1.05 -5.57
N HIS A 310 -24.96 -1.84 -4.55
CA HIS A 310 -25.31 -3.27 -4.42
C HIS A 310 -25.21 -4.14 -5.71
N GLY A 311 -24.19 -3.92 -6.54
CA GLY A 311 -24.00 -4.64 -7.82
C GLY A 311 -24.94 -4.21 -8.97
N THR A 312 -25.64 -3.09 -8.81
CA THR A 312 -26.49 -2.44 -9.84
C THR A 312 -25.72 -1.42 -10.69
N ALA A 313 -24.42 -1.30 -10.46
CA ALA A 313 -23.54 -0.39 -11.16
C ALA A 313 -22.54 -1.16 -12.05
N LYS A 314 -22.19 -0.58 -13.20
CA LYS A 314 -20.96 -0.90 -13.93
C LYS A 314 -20.10 0.35 -14.03
N ALA A 315 -18.80 0.17 -14.02
CA ALA A 315 -17.83 1.25 -14.13
C ALA A 315 -16.63 0.79 -14.97
N HIS A 316 -16.32 1.57 -16.00
CA HIS A 316 -15.15 1.37 -16.84
C HIS A 316 -14.47 2.72 -17.12
N THR A 317 -13.27 2.88 -16.55
CA THR A 317 -12.42 4.04 -16.81
C THR A 317 -11.69 3.83 -18.12
N VAL A 318 -11.97 4.70 -19.09
CA VAL A 318 -11.44 4.62 -20.46
C VAL A 318 -10.03 5.18 -20.53
N ARG A 319 -9.80 6.30 -19.83
CA ARG A 319 -8.51 7.01 -19.78
C ARG A 319 -8.38 7.77 -18.47
N VAL A 320 -7.15 7.90 -18.00
CA VAL A 320 -6.81 8.55 -16.72
C VAL A 320 -5.51 9.32 -16.84
N PHE A 321 -5.56 10.56 -16.37
CA PHE A 321 -4.49 11.54 -16.49
C PHE A 321 -4.17 12.18 -15.14
N GLN A 322 -2.97 12.76 -15.01
CA GLN A 322 -2.49 13.38 -13.80
C GLN A 322 -1.80 14.71 -14.09
N ASP A 323 -2.22 15.76 -13.39
CA ASP A 323 -1.67 17.12 -13.43
C ASP A 323 -1.32 17.55 -12.00
N GLY A 324 -0.03 17.47 -11.65
CA GLY A 324 0.43 17.71 -10.28
C GLY A 324 -0.26 16.77 -9.28
N ASN A 325 -1.01 17.37 -8.36
CA ASN A 325 -1.77 16.66 -7.33
C ASN A 325 -3.24 16.37 -7.73
N TYR A 326 -3.62 16.63 -8.97
CA TYR A 326 -4.94 16.28 -9.49
C TYR A 326 -4.84 15.08 -10.42
N VAL A 327 -5.77 14.15 -10.29
CA VAL A 327 -5.98 13.05 -11.22
C VAL A 327 -7.38 13.19 -11.80
N PHE A 328 -7.50 13.11 -13.11
CA PHE A 328 -8.79 13.17 -13.78
C PHE A 328 -8.98 11.98 -14.71
N ALA A 329 -10.20 11.45 -14.74
CA ALA A 329 -10.57 10.26 -15.47
C ALA A 329 -11.78 10.54 -16.36
N HIS A 330 -11.85 9.84 -17.48
CA HIS A 330 -13.02 9.80 -18.36
C HIS A 330 -13.53 8.37 -18.35
N SER A 331 -14.78 8.19 -17.97
CA SER A 331 -15.35 6.89 -17.66
C SER A 331 -16.73 6.73 -18.28
N GLU A 332 -17.08 5.48 -18.56
CA GLU A 332 -18.46 5.06 -18.78
C GLU A 332 -18.99 4.36 -17.52
N TYR A 333 -20.23 4.65 -17.19
CA TYR A 333 -20.95 4.04 -16.07
C TYR A 333 -22.29 3.49 -16.53
N GLU A 334 -22.80 2.50 -15.82
CA GLU A 334 -24.20 2.06 -15.94
C GLU A 334 -24.77 1.99 -14.53
N TYR A 335 -25.70 2.87 -14.18
CA TYR A 335 -26.36 2.86 -12.86
C TYR A 335 -27.81 2.44 -13.04
N ALA A 336 -28.22 1.32 -12.43
CA ALA A 336 -29.57 0.77 -12.57
C ALA A 336 -30.03 0.66 -14.05
N SER A 337 -29.13 0.18 -14.91
CA SER A 337 -29.33 0.03 -16.36
C SER A 337 -29.49 1.35 -17.15
N VAL A 338 -29.20 2.50 -16.54
CA VAL A 338 -29.09 3.78 -17.22
C VAL A 338 -27.60 4.04 -17.52
N PRO A 339 -27.20 4.16 -18.79
CA PRO A 339 -25.81 4.42 -19.15
C PRO A 339 -25.47 5.91 -19.01
N TYR A 340 -24.27 6.17 -18.49
CA TYR A 340 -23.69 7.48 -18.32
C TYR A 340 -22.29 7.52 -18.91
N VAL A 341 -21.88 8.69 -19.36
CA VAL A 341 -20.48 9.05 -19.55
C VAL A 341 -20.17 10.23 -18.65
N GLY A 342 -18.96 10.26 -18.11
CA GLY A 342 -18.59 11.29 -17.18
C GLY A 342 -17.10 11.46 -16.98
N PHE A 343 -16.78 12.58 -16.36
CA PHE A 343 -15.44 12.90 -15.90
C PHE A 343 -15.42 12.94 -14.39
N ASP A 344 -14.36 12.39 -13.81
CA ASP A 344 -14.09 12.43 -12.38
C ASP A 344 -12.75 13.12 -12.16
N ILE A 345 -12.66 14.00 -11.18
CA ILE A 345 -11.42 14.69 -10.77
C ILE A 345 -11.22 14.41 -9.29
N PHE A 346 -10.03 13.97 -8.92
CA PHE A 346 -9.60 13.79 -7.54
C PHE A 346 -8.37 14.64 -7.26
N ARG A 347 -8.37 15.37 -6.15
CA ARG A 347 -7.16 16.01 -5.63
C ARG A 347 -6.56 15.18 -4.51
N PHE A 348 -5.25 15.01 -4.55
CA PHE A 348 -4.48 14.23 -3.60
C PHE A 348 -3.66 15.11 -2.66
N GLU A 349 -3.51 14.63 -1.43
CA GLU A 349 -2.51 15.09 -0.47
C GLU A 349 -1.90 13.89 0.24
N HIS A 350 -0.57 13.85 0.37
CA HIS A 350 0.13 12.77 1.06
C HIS A 350 -0.27 11.36 0.58
N GLY A 351 -0.62 11.24 -0.70
CA GLY A 351 -0.99 9.98 -1.35
C GLY A 351 -2.42 9.48 -1.08
N VAL A 352 -3.30 10.29 -0.47
CA VAL A 352 -4.74 10.00 -0.34
C VAL A 352 -5.58 11.08 -1.02
N ALA A 353 -6.72 10.68 -1.58
CA ALA A 353 -7.67 11.62 -2.16
C ALA A 353 -8.38 12.41 -1.04
N VAL A 354 -8.32 13.73 -1.15
CA VAL A 354 -8.88 14.68 -0.17
C VAL A 354 -10.05 15.47 -0.73
N GLU A 355 -10.26 15.44 -2.05
CA GLU A 355 -11.31 16.20 -2.70
C GLU A 355 -11.70 15.55 -4.03
N HIS A 356 -12.98 15.66 -4.39
CA HIS A 356 -13.54 15.03 -5.58
C HIS A 356 -14.60 15.89 -6.26
N TRP A 357 -14.53 15.92 -7.59
CA TRP A 357 -15.54 16.46 -8.49
C TRP A 357 -15.93 15.39 -9.50
N ASP A 358 -17.19 15.36 -9.88
CA ASP A 358 -17.69 14.58 -11.00
C ASP A 358 -18.40 15.51 -12.00
N ASN A 359 -18.62 15.02 -13.22
CA ASN A 359 -19.63 15.53 -14.12
C ASN A 359 -20.18 14.37 -14.94
N LEU A 360 -21.46 14.03 -14.78
CA LEU A 360 -22.08 12.87 -15.41
C LEU A 360 -23.23 13.27 -16.34
N GLN A 361 -23.32 12.62 -17.49
CA GLN A 361 -24.41 12.78 -18.46
C GLN A 361 -25.00 11.43 -18.83
N VAL A 362 -26.33 11.32 -18.81
CA VAL A 362 -27.06 10.18 -19.37
C VAL A 362 -26.88 10.17 -20.88
N ILE A 363 -26.55 9.02 -21.45
CA ILE A 363 -26.36 8.86 -22.89
C ILE A 363 -27.28 7.80 -23.48
N ASP A 364 -27.39 7.76 -24.80
CA ASP A 364 -27.75 6.55 -25.52
C ASP A 364 -26.44 5.86 -25.91
N ALA A 365 -26.16 4.69 -25.33
CA ALA A 365 -24.91 3.95 -25.56
C ALA A 365 -24.70 3.51 -27.01
N SER A 366 -25.75 3.54 -27.84
CA SER A 366 -25.68 3.23 -29.27
C SER A 366 -25.55 4.47 -30.16
N ALA A 367 -25.69 5.67 -29.59
CA ALA A 367 -25.59 6.90 -30.35
C ALA A 367 -24.15 7.18 -30.79
N LEU A 368 -24.03 7.63 -32.03
CA LEU A 368 -22.78 8.08 -32.64
C LEU A 368 -22.94 9.55 -33.03
N SER A 369 -21.84 10.31 -32.99
CA SER A 369 -21.77 11.59 -33.67
C SER A 369 -21.98 11.39 -35.18
N PRO A 370 -22.33 12.43 -35.95
CA PRO A 370 -22.41 12.33 -37.41
C PRO A 370 -21.11 11.82 -38.07
N GLY A 371 -19.95 12.07 -37.45
CA GLY A 371 -18.64 11.54 -37.86
C GLY A 371 -18.46 10.03 -37.59
N GLY A 372 -19.38 9.42 -36.83
CA GLY A 372 -19.35 7.99 -36.49
C GLY A 372 -18.63 7.67 -35.19
N HIS A 373 -18.41 8.68 -34.33
CA HIS A 373 -17.68 8.54 -33.07
C HIS A 373 -18.61 8.35 -31.89
N THR A 374 -18.17 7.58 -30.90
CA THR A 374 -18.86 7.48 -29.61
C THR A 374 -18.42 8.63 -28.70
N MET A 375 -19.04 8.76 -27.52
CA MET A 375 -18.58 9.71 -26.50
C MET A 375 -17.27 9.28 -25.80
N ILE A 376 -16.70 8.10 -26.10
CA ILE A 376 -15.57 7.52 -25.34
C ILE A 376 -14.43 6.93 -26.20
N ASP A 377 -14.59 6.79 -27.51
CA ASP A 377 -13.54 6.31 -28.40
C ASP A 377 -12.43 7.37 -28.58
N GLY A 378 -11.40 7.01 -29.36
CA GLY A 378 -10.20 7.81 -29.53
C GLY A 378 -9.05 7.39 -28.60
N PRO A 379 -7.93 8.13 -28.63
CA PRO A 379 -6.72 7.76 -27.90
C PRO A 379 -6.91 7.80 -26.38
N THR A 380 -6.25 6.87 -25.69
CA THR A 380 -6.35 6.73 -24.21
C THR A 380 -5.06 7.05 -23.46
N GLN A 381 -3.95 7.20 -24.18
CA GLN A 381 -2.64 7.51 -23.61
C GLN A 381 -2.20 8.91 -24.03
N ALA A 382 -1.73 9.69 -23.06
CA ALA A 382 -1.15 10.99 -23.32
C ALA A 382 0.21 10.86 -24.03
N THR A 383 0.42 11.71 -25.03
CA THR A 383 1.70 11.89 -25.70
C THR A 383 2.17 13.33 -25.53
N ASP A 384 3.35 13.70 -26.04
CA ASP A 384 3.79 15.11 -26.01
C ASP A 384 3.82 15.76 -24.60
N LEU A 385 4.17 14.99 -23.55
CA LEU A 385 4.20 15.42 -22.13
C LEU A 385 4.89 16.78 -21.88
N ARG A 386 5.90 17.13 -22.66
CA ARG A 386 6.60 18.42 -22.58
C ARG A 386 5.77 19.63 -23.02
N LYS A 387 4.62 19.42 -23.66
CA LYS A 387 3.72 20.47 -24.19
C LYS A 387 2.54 20.77 -23.28
N THR A 388 2.37 20.06 -22.15
CA THR A 388 1.23 20.20 -21.23
C THR A 388 0.89 21.65 -20.91
N GLU A 389 1.86 22.43 -20.43
CA GLU A 389 1.59 23.82 -20.03
C GLU A 389 1.22 24.71 -21.23
N ASN A 390 1.80 24.46 -22.41
CA ASN A 390 1.42 25.18 -23.62
C ASN A 390 -0.01 24.82 -24.07
N ASN A 391 -0.36 23.54 -24.01
CA ASN A 391 -1.70 23.06 -24.38
C ASN A 391 -2.76 23.59 -23.39
N LYS A 392 -2.48 23.58 -22.08
CA LYS A 392 -3.32 24.21 -21.05
C LYS A 392 -3.51 25.70 -21.30
N ALA A 393 -2.44 26.42 -21.68
CA ALA A 393 -2.53 27.83 -22.02
C ALA A 393 -3.38 28.09 -23.28
N LEU A 394 -3.27 27.24 -24.30
CA LEU A 394 -4.10 27.33 -25.51
C LEU A 394 -5.57 27.03 -25.22
N ALA A 395 -5.86 25.98 -24.43
CA ALA A 395 -7.21 25.66 -23.97
C ALA A 395 -7.81 26.84 -23.18
N ARG A 396 -7.05 27.41 -22.23
CA ARG A 396 -7.46 28.60 -21.49
C ARG A 396 -7.84 29.75 -22.42
N GLN A 397 -6.95 30.09 -23.36
CA GLN A 397 -7.19 31.18 -24.31
C GLN A 397 -8.44 30.92 -25.15
N PHE A 398 -8.64 29.68 -25.62
CA PHE A 398 -9.83 29.29 -26.36
C PHE A 398 -11.10 29.51 -25.52
N PHE A 399 -11.20 28.92 -24.33
CA PHE A 399 -12.38 29.03 -23.48
C PHE A 399 -12.67 30.48 -23.08
N GLU A 400 -11.66 31.21 -22.59
CA GLU A 400 -11.84 32.59 -22.12
C GLU A 400 -12.14 33.56 -23.26
N THR A 401 -11.48 33.41 -24.42
CA THR A 401 -11.65 34.35 -25.54
C THR A 401 -12.86 34.02 -26.41
N VAL A 402 -13.05 32.74 -26.75
CA VAL A 402 -14.04 32.30 -27.75
C VAL A 402 -15.36 31.97 -27.10
N LEU A 403 -15.35 31.14 -26.06
CA LEU A 403 -16.60 30.65 -25.43
C LEU A 403 -17.16 31.68 -24.45
N VAL A 404 -16.38 32.11 -23.46
CA VAL A 404 -16.79 33.13 -22.48
C VAL A 404 -16.82 34.53 -23.10
N GLY A 405 -15.74 34.93 -23.77
CA GLY A 405 -15.64 36.23 -24.43
C GLY A 405 -16.45 36.37 -25.73
N ARG A 406 -17.10 35.28 -26.18
CA ARG A 406 -17.94 35.22 -27.40
C ARG A 406 -17.24 35.69 -28.67
N ASN A 407 -15.91 35.60 -28.74
CA ASN A 407 -15.13 36.00 -29.90
C ASN A 407 -14.95 34.84 -30.90
N PHE A 408 -16.06 34.37 -31.46
CA PHE A 408 -16.11 33.21 -32.38
C PHE A 408 -15.28 33.38 -33.67
N LYS A 409 -14.92 34.62 -34.03
CA LYS A 409 -14.02 34.89 -35.18
C LYS A 409 -12.61 34.30 -34.98
N GLN A 410 -12.23 33.99 -33.74
CA GLN A 410 -10.93 33.40 -33.41
C GLN A 410 -10.93 31.87 -33.46
N LEU A 411 -12.06 31.20 -33.75
CA LEU A 411 -12.18 29.74 -33.68
C LEU A 411 -11.09 29.00 -34.49
N GLN A 412 -10.85 29.43 -35.72
CA GLN A 412 -9.83 28.89 -36.62
C GLN A 412 -8.39 28.95 -36.08
N ARG A 413 -8.13 29.80 -35.08
CA ARG A 413 -6.83 29.86 -34.41
C ARG A 413 -6.58 28.62 -33.55
N TYR A 414 -7.63 28.04 -32.98
CA TYR A 414 -7.49 26.99 -31.96
C TYR A 414 -7.68 25.59 -32.52
N PHE A 415 -8.53 25.40 -33.53
CA PHE A 415 -8.87 24.08 -34.05
C PHE A 415 -8.05 23.66 -35.26
N ALA A 416 -7.84 22.34 -35.39
CA ALA A 416 -7.42 21.69 -36.61
C ALA A 416 -8.57 21.73 -37.62
N ALA A 417 -8.25 21.67 -38.92
CA ALA A 417 -9.27 21.75 -39.96
C ALA A 417 -10.19 20.52 -39.94
N ASP A 418 -9.63 19.38 -39.57
CA ASP A 418 -10.16 18.02 -39.51
C ASP A 418 -10.34 17.54 -38.06
N VAL A 419 -10.64 18.45 -37.12
CA VAL A 419 -10.95 18.09 -35.74
C VAL A 419 -12.01 16.99 -35.66
N ILE A 420 -11.78 16.00 -34.80
CA ILE A 420 -12.72 14.93 -34.50
C ILE A 420 -13.62 15.36 -33.34
N GLU A 421 -14.93 15.21 -33.49
CA GLU A 421 -15.93 15.59 -32.49
C GLU A 421 -16.71 14.37 -31.99
N HIS A 422 -16.64 14.14 -30.67
CA HIS A 422 -17.33 13.04 -30.00
C HIS A 422 -18.71 13.43 -29.47
N ILE A 423 -19.10 14.70 -29.64
CA ILE A 423 -20.42 15.20 -29.25
C ILE A 423 -21.46 14.62 -30.21
N VAL A 424 -22.44 13.91 -29.69
CA VAL A 424 -23.46 13.19 -30.49
C VAL A 424 -24.19 14.07 -31.51
N SER A 425 -24.30 15.37 -31.26
CA SER A 425 -24.97 16.32 -32.16
C SER A 425 -24.03 17.13 -33.07
N LEU A 426 -22.71 16.85 -33.05
CA LEU A 426 -21.71 17.64 -33.77
C LEU A 426 -20.89 16.77 -34.72
N ASP A 427 -20.92 17.14 -36.00
CA ASP A 427 -20.10 16.50 -37.04
C ASP A 427 -18.63 16.93 -36.93
N ASP A 428 -17.74 16.18 -37.57
CA ASP A 428 -16.32 16.46 -37.58
C ASP A 428 -15.98 17.74 -38.38
N GLY A 429 -14.81 18.28 -38.08
CA GLY A 429 -14.16 19.34 -38.83
C GLY A 429 -14.54 20.74 -38.37
N LEU A 430 -13.63 21.67 -38.58
CA LEU A 430 -13.75 23.06 -38.11
C LEU A 430 -15.01 23.77 -38.64
N VAL A 431 -15.47 23.39 -39.83
CA VAL A 431 -16.69 23.96 -40.41
C VAL A 431 -17.92 23.55 -39.61
N ALA A 432 -18.00 22.31 -39.14
CA ALA A 432 -19.09 21.82 -38.32
C ALA A 432 -19.09 22.50 -36.94
N VAL A 433 -17.92 22.56 -36.28
CA VAL A 433 -17.73 23.32 -35.02
C VAL A 433 -18.16 24.79 -35.18
N GLY A 434 -17.76 25.42 -36.28
CA GLY A 434 -18.12 26.81 -36.58
C GLY A 434 -19.63 27.00 -36.80
N LYS A 435 -20.31 26.06 -37.48
CA LYS A 435 -21.76 26.09 -37.66
C LYS A 435 -22.50 25.90 -36.34
N PHE A 436 -22.07 24.92 -35.55
CA PHE A 436 -22.63 24.66 -34.23
C PHE A 436 -22.51 25.90 -33.35
N LEU A 437 -21.31 26.49 -33.21
CA LEU A 437 -21.14 27.75 -32.47
C LEU A 437 -21.87 28.95 -33.08
N ALA A 438 -22.14 28.97 -34.38
CA ALA A 438 -22.96 30.00 -35.01
C ALA A 438 -24.46 29.84 -34.66
N GLU A 439 -24.96 28.63 -34.44
CA GLU A 439 -26.32 28.41 -33.92
C GLU A 439 -26.49 28.96 -32.50
N PHE A 440 -25.40 29.01 -31.70
CA PHE A 440 -25.37 29.67 -30.38
C PHE A 440 -25.56 31.20 -30.50
N LEU A 441 -25.20 31.79 -31.65
CA LEU A 441 -25.35 33.23 -31.93
C LEU A 441 -26.73 33.59 -32.46
N LEU A 442 -27.41 32.68 -33.16
CA LEU A 442 -28.67 32.95 -33.88
C LEU A 442 -29.91 32.75 -33.00
N SER A 443 -29.82 31.97 -31.92
CA SER A 443 -30.92 31.70 -30.97
C SER A 443 -30.84 32.64 -29.75
N THR A 444 -31.13 33.93 -29.92
CA THR A 444 -31.13 35.00 -28.87
C THR A 444 -29.93 35.09 -27.93
N GLY A 445 -28.90 34.26 -28.08
CA GLY A 445 -27.74 34.15 -27.22
C GLY A 445 -27.99 33.49 -25.86
N GLU A 446 -29.16 32.87 -25.64
CA GLU A 446 -29.59 32.46 -24.30
C GLU A 446 -29.63 30.93 -24.06
N HIS A 447 -29.51 30.11 -25.11
CA HIS A 447 -29.66 28.65 -25.00
C HIS A 447 -28.38 27.90 -24.63
N ILE A 448 -27.18 28.34 -25.01
CA ILE A 448 -25.93 27.71 -24.55
C ILE A 448 -24.91 28.81 -24.28
N GLN A 449 -24.43 28.90 -23.04
CA GLN A 449 -23.51 29.95 -22.60
C GLN A 449 -22.42 29.36 -21.73
N TYR A 450 -21.18 29.79 -21.95
CA TYR A 450 -20.07 29.59 -21.02
C TYR A 450 -19.87 30.90 -20.25
N LEU A 451 -19.94 30.84 -18.92
CA LEU A 451 -19.87 32.02 -18.07
C LEU A 451 -18.52 32.13 -17.37
N LYS A 452 -17.98 31.02 -16.87
CA LYS A 452 -16.72 31.02 -16.11
C LYS A 452 -16.00 29.69 -16.23
N VAL A 453 -14.68 29.75 -16.40
CA VAL A 453 -13.77 28.60 -16.29
C VAL A 453 -13.33 28.46 -14.84
N HIS A 454 -13.35 27.24 -14.30
CA HIS A 454 -12.99 26.94 -12.91
C HIS A 454 -11.65 26.19 -12.82
N LEU A 455 -11.49 25.08 -13.53
CA LEU A 455 -10.25 24.28 -13.55
C LEU A 455 -9.78 24.01 -14.99
N ILE A 456 -8.46 23.95 -15.16
CA ILE A 456 -7.81 23.50 -16.39
C ILE A 456 -6.69 22.53 -15.98
N LEU A 457 -6.89 21.26 -16.27
CA LEU A 457 -5.98 20.17 -15.94
C LEU A 457 -5.46 19.54 -17.22
N GLY A 458 -4.18 19.19 -17.30
CA GLY A 458 -3.62 18.59 -18.50
C GLY A 458 -2.48 17.62 -18.25
N GLU A 459 -2.35 16.66 -19.16
CA GLU A 459 -1.21 15.76 -19.26
C GLU A 459 -0.91 15.54 -20.74
N GLY A 460 0.29 15.92 -21.15
CA GLY A 460 0.69 15.91 -22.55
C GLY A 460 -0.23 16.67 -23.50
N ASP A 461 -0.76 15.95 -24.47
CA ASP A 461 -1.73 16.39 -25.47
C ASP A 461 -3.16 16.47 -24.95
N PHE A 462 -3.51 15.92 -23.79
CA PHE A 462 -4.84 15.99 -23.21
C PHE A 462 -5.00 17.17 -22.24
N VAL A 463 -6.09 17.91 -22.37
CA VAL A 463 -6.47 19.00 -21.44
C VAL A 463 -7.96 18.93 -21.14
N LEU A 464 -8.32 18.77 -19.87
CA LEU A 464 -9.68 18.89 -19.36
C LEU A 464 -9.92 20.32 -18.88
N VAL A 465 -11.01 20.93 -19.33
CA VAL A 465 -11.48 22.24 -18.90
C VAL A 465 -12.83 22.09 -18.21
N THR A 466 -12.95 22.59 -16.98
CA THR A 466 -14.22 22.65 -16.26
C THR A 466 -14.75 24.07 -16.28
N SER A 467 -16.03 24.23 -16.59
CA SER A 467 -16.66 25.54 -16.69
C SER A 467 -18.13 25.50 -16.30
N GLU A 468 -18.65 26.64 -15.87
CA GLU A 468 -20.08 26.82 -15.57
C GLU A 468 -20.73 27.73 -16.61
N GLY A 469 -22.02 27.50 -16.80
CA GLY A 469 -22.79 28.26 -17.76
C GLY A 469 -24.28 27.93 -17.76
N LEU A 470 -24.94 28.14 -18.90
CA LEU A 470 -26.36 27.89 -19.08
C LEU A 470 -26.59 27.00 -20.30
N PHE A 471 -27.29 25.88 -20.13
CA PHE A 471 -27.81 25.07 -21.22
C PHE A 471 -29.34 25.10 -21.15
N GLN A 472 -29.96 25.56 -22.23
CA GLN A 472 -31.38 25.85 -22.34
C GLN A 472 -31.91 26.64 -21.13
N TYR A 473 -31.22 27.74 -20.79
CA TYR A 473 -31.52 28.60 -19.64
C TYR A 473 -31.33 27.96 -18.25
N VAL A 474 -30.83 26.72 -18.19
CA VAL A 474 -30.59 25.99 -16.94
C VAL A 474 -29.12 26.04 -16.56
N PRO A 475 -28.76 26.41 -15.31
CA PRO A 475 -27.40 26.30 -14.80
C PRO A 475 -26.81 24.92 -15.08
N THR A 476 -25.65 24.90 -15.75
CA THR A 476 -25.04 23.68 -16.27
C THR A 476 -23.53 23.74 -16.08
N ALA A 477 -22.95 22.61 -15.67
CA ALA A 477 -21.52 22.37 -15.66
C ALA A 477 -21.08 21.68 -16.96
N TYR A 478 -20.05 22.24 -17.59
CA TYR A 478 -19.43 21.73 -18.81
C TYR A 478 -18.03 21.24 -18.50
N TYR A 479 -17.77 19.99 -18.85
CA TYR A 479 -16.46 19.38 -18.75
C TYR A 479 -16.06 18.97 -20.16
N ASP A 480 -15.05 19.65 -20.70
CA ASP A 480 -14.59 19.47 -22.07
C ASP A 480 -13.16 18.94 -22.05
N LEU A 481 -12.95 17.75 -22.61
CA LEU A 481 -11.64 17.16 -22.81
C LEU A 481 -11.18 17.44 -24.24
N LEU A 482 -9.99 18.02 -24.38
CA LEU A 482 -9.38 18.37 -25.66
C LEU A 482 -8.11 17.56 -25.85
N ARG A 483 -7.92 16.99 -27.06
CA ARG A 483 -6.60 16.50 -27.50
C ARG A 483 -5.96 17.52 -28.45
N PHE A 484 -4.69 17.81 -28.22
CA PHE A 484 -3.91 18.74 -29.02
C PHE A 484 -2.93 18.04 -29.96
N GLU A 485 -2.88 18.50 -31.20
CA GLU A 485 -1.89 18.07 -32.19
C GLU A 485 -1.37 19.30 -32.93
N GLU A 486 -0.06 19.39 -33.11
CA GLU A 486 0.59 20.53 -33.79
C GLU A 486 0.16 21.93 -33.29
N GLY A 487 -0.21 22.04 -32.00
CA GLY A 487 -0.65 23.31 -31.40
C GLY A 487 -2.11 23.68 -31.73
N LYS A 488 -2.91 22.71 -32.16
CA LYS A 488 -4.34 22.82 -32.48
C LYS A 488 -5.15 21.77 -31.72
N ILE A 489 -6.39 22.08 -31.42
CA ILE A 489 -7.39 21.12 -30.93
C ILE A 489 -7.72 20.19 -32.11
N ALA A 490 -7.36 18.92 -31.97
CA ALA A 490 -7.55 17.88 -32.97
C ALA A 490 -8.68 16.92 -32.62
N GLU A 491 -9.10 16.87 -31.35
CA GLU A 491 -10.15 15.97 -30.89
C GLU A 491 -10.83 16.55 -29.65
N HIS A 492 -12.14 16.35 -29.52
CA HIS A 492 -12.95 16.98 -28.48
C HIS A 492 -14.07 16.07 -27.97
N TRP A 493 -14.13 15.91 -26.65
CA TRP A 493 -15.21 15.25 -25.91
C TRP A 493 -15.83 16.22 -24.92
N ASN A 494 -17.13 16.12 -24.68
CA ASN A 494 -17.80 16.93 -23.67
C ASN A 494 -18.79 16.14 -22.82
N VAL A 495 -19.04 16.63 -21.61
CA VAL A 495 -20.11 16.17 -20.73
C VAL A 495 -20.82 17.38 -20.13
N LEU A 496 -22.15 17.39 -20.23
CA LEU A 496 -23.01 18.42 -19.66
C LEU A 496 -23.82 17.86 -18.49
N GLN A 497 -23.74 18.50 -17.32
CA GLN A 497 -24.58 18.17 -16.18
C GLN A 497 -25.32 19.41 -15.67
N THR A 498 -26.63 19.29 -15.53
CA THR A 498 -27.46 20.31 -14.88
C THR A 498 -27.04 20.51 -13.43
N ILE A 499 -26.88 21.76 -13.01
CA ILE A 499 -26.64 22.14 -11.61
C ILE A 499 -28.01 22.36 -10.96
N PRO A 500 -28.47 21.47 -10.06
CA PRO A 500 -29.77 21.64 -9.39
C PRO A 500 -29.79 22.88 -8.48
N PRO A 501 -30.97 23.39 -8.10
CA PRO A 501 -31.07 24.47 -7.13
C PRO A 501 -30.50 24.03 -5.78
N LYS A 502 -29.88 24.96 -5.04
CA LYS A 502 -29.19 24.70 -3.77
C LYS A 502 -30.00 23.93 -2.73
N SER A 503 -31.33 24.08 -2.73
CA SER A 503 -32.24 23.33 -1.84
C SER A 503 -32.26 21.82 -2.07
N GLN A 504 -31.71 21.32 -3.18
CA GLN A 504 -31.62 19.90 -3.51
C GLN A 504 -30.23 19.31 -3.25
N TRP A 505 -29.24 20.13 -2.91
CA TRP A 505 -27.86 19.66 -2.70
C TRP A 505 -27.78 18.85 -1.41
N LYS A 506 -27.05 17.72 -1.44
CA LYS A 506 -26.79 16.90 -0.26
C LYS A 506 -25.53 17.31 0.51
N ASN A 507 -24.76 18.25 -0.02
CA ASN A 507 -23.63 18.89 0.63
C ASN A 507 -23.57 20.39 0.29
N ASP A 508 -22.76 21.14 1.04
CA ASP A 508 -22.64 22.60 0.91
C ASP A 508 -21.42 23.07 0.09
N ASN A 509 -20.66 22.15 -0.53
CA ASN A 509 -19.38 22.46 -1.17
C ASN A 509 -19.54 23.10 -2.56
N GLY A 510 -20.70 22.93 -3.21
CA GLY A 510 -20.95 23.42 -4.57
C GLY A 510 -20.35 22.53 -5.66
N LYS A 511 -20.64 22.84 -6.93
CA LYS A 511 -20.26 22.00 -8.08
C LYS A 511 -18.78 22.15 -8.53
N PHE A 512 -18.10 23.20 -8.07
CA PHE A 512 -16.75 23.57 -8.50
C PHE A 512 -15.83 23.89 -7.33
#